data_AF-A0A4P7PBT0-F1
#
_entry.id   AF-A0A4P7PBT0-F1
#
_cell.length_a   1.000
_cell.length_b   1.000
_cell.length_c   1.000
_cell.angle_alpha   90.00
_cell.angle_beta   90.00
_cell.angle_gamma   90.00
#
_symmetry.space_group_name_H-M   'P 1'
#
loop_
_entity.id
_entity.type
_entity.pdbx_description
1 polymer ?
#
loop_
_entity_poly.entity_id
_entity_poly.type
_entity_poly.pdbx_seq_one_letter_code
_entity_poly.pdbx_strand_id
1 'polypeptide(L)'
;MRSFSKLSSTRFATATLLLGSLTLAGLAQAAVEVSSAGPSYDDAIPALQHDQFDKYKLVKTNVSASALENLPKTVKNNTDELENQKRALSEQARQIEELKRNSGSSSTSSSKEIDELKRTIKEQERDLNDLGKQVEDLKRNSGSSSSSNNSEISSLKRELSDQDREMDQLKRTVEELSRKVK
;
A
#
# COMPACT_ATOMS: atom_id res chain seq x y z
N MET A 1 11.26 83.49 -92.64
CA MET A 1 11.08 83.19 -94.08
C MET A 1 10.12 82.02 -94.21
N ARG A 2 9.19 82.02 -95.19
CA ARG A 2 8.20 80.94 -95.49
C ARG A 2 7.19 80.69 -94.33
N SER A 3 5.91 81.12 -94.35
CA SER A 3 4.74 80.69 -95.18
C SER A 3 4.44 79.18 -95.05
N PHE A 4 3.24 78.68 -94.77
CA PHE A 4 1.82 79.08 -95.00
C PHE A 4 0.93 78.56 -93.82
N SER A 5 -0.39 78.74 -93.62
CA SER A 5 -1.55 79.55 -94.12
C SER A 5 -2.66 79.50 -92.98
N LYS A 6 -3.88 80.08 -92.94
CA LYS A 6 -5.08 80.18 -93.83
C LYS A 6 -5.68 78.80 -94.22
N LEU A 7 -6.97 78.45 -94.17
CA LEU A 7 -8.31 79.05 -93.88
C LEU A 7 -9.31 77.84 -93.69
N SER A 8 -10.57 77.88 -93.18
CA SER A 8 -11.47 78.84 -92.51
C SER A 8 -12.70 78.12 -91.88
N SER A 9 -13.48 78.79 -91.01
CA SER A 9 -14.88 78.44 -90.57
C SER A 9 -15.08 77.13 -89.77
N THR A 10 -15.73 77.13 -88.59
CA THR A 10 -17.17 77.42 -88.37
C THR A 10 -17.46 77.77 -86.90
N ARG A 11 -18.65 78.33 -86.59
CA ARG A 11 -19.08 78.60 -85.21
C ARG A 11 -19.94 77.46 -84.64
N PHE A 12 -19.61 77.02 -83.42
CA PHE A 12 -20.55 76.42 -82.48
C PHE A 12 -20.34 77.04 -81.10
N ALA A 13 -21.39 77.13 -80.28
CA ALA A 13 -21.35 77.73 -78.96
C ALA A 13 -21.95 76.77 -77.92
N THR A 14 -21.19 76.43 -76.89
CA THR A 14 -21.65 75.57 -75.79
C THR A 14 -20.87 75.82 -74.49
N ALA A 15 -21.63 75.87 -73.40
CA ALA A 15 -21.31 75.63 -71.98
C ALA A 15 -19.84 75.70 -71.49
N THR A 16 -19.61 76.59 -70.52
CA THR A 16 -18.50 76.48 -69.56
C THR A 16 -18.70 75.27 -68.64
N LEU A 17 -17.94 74.19 -68.85
CA LEU A 17 -17.93 73.03 -67.96
C LEU A 17 -16.89 73.19 -66.84
N LEU A 18 -17.35 73.56 -65.64
CA LEU A 18 -16.51 73.69 -64.44
C LEU A 18 -16.31 72.32 -63.76
N LEU A 19 -15.54 71.43 -64.39
CA LEU A 19 -15.13 70.15 -63.78
C LEU A 19 -13.81 70.33 -63.02
N GLY A 20 -13.84 70.17 -61.70
CA GLY A 20 -12.65 70.17 -60.86
C GLY A 20 -12.93 69.72 -59.42
N SER A 21 -12.10 68.80 -58.92
CA SER A 21 -12.00 68.38 -57.51
C SER A 21 -13.32 68.07 -56.77
N LEU A 22 -14.00 66.98 -57.16
CA LEU A 22 -14.66 66.16 -56.13
C LEU A 22 -13.56 65.33 -55.47
N THR A 23 -13.14 65.72 -54.27
CA THR A 23 -12.11 65.00 -53.51
C THR A 23 -12.68 63.67 -53.00
N LEU A 24 -12.20 62.55 -53.56
CA LEU A 24 -12.52 61.22 -53.07
C LEU A 24 -11.83 61.00 -51.72
N ALA A 25 -12.46 61.45 -50.64
CA ALA A 25 -12.01 61.20 -49.28
C ALA A 25 -11.88 59.69 -49.06
N GLY A 26 -10.74 59.26 -48.50
CA GLY A 26 -10.29 57.88 -48.57
C GLY A 26 -11.24 56.88 -47.91
N LEU A 27 -12.00 56.15 -48.72
CA LEU A 27 -12.61 54.89 -48.31
C LEU A 27 -11.50 53.85 -48.18
N ALA A 28 -10.89 53.77 -47.00
CA ALA A 28 -9.99 52.68 -46.63
C ALA A 28 -10.80 51.37 -46.50
N GLN A 29 -11.09 50.76 -47.64
CA GLN A 29 -11.84 49.51 -47.74
C GLN A 29 -10.98 48.34 -47.26
N ALA A 30 -10.96 48.12 -45.95
CA ALA A 30 -10.44 46.90 -45.34
C ALA A 30 -11.36 45.73 -45.71
N ALA A 31 -11.17 45.20 -46.92
CA ALA A 31 -11.86 44.01 -47.39
C ALA A 31 -11.43 42.78 -46.57
N VAL A 32 -12.37 41.89 -46.28
CA VAL A 32 -12.06 40.56 -45.73
C VAL A 32 -11.64 39.68 -46.91
N GLU A 33 -10.33 39.57 -47.12
CA GLU A 33 -9.77 38.69 -48.15
C GLU A 33 -9.92 37.22 -47.74
N VAL A 34 -10.53 36.42 -48.61
CA VAL A 34 -10.73 34.98 -48.39
C VAL A 34 -9.70 34.20 -49.21
N SER A 35 -8.71 33.63 -48.53
CA SER A 35 -7.71 32.74 -49.13
C SER A 35 -8.10 31.27 -48.94
N SER A 36 -7.63 30.41 -49.84
CA SER A 36 -7.71 28.94 -49.71
C SER A 36 -6.52 28.33 -48.98
N ALA A 37 -5.54 29.14 -48.55
CA ALA A 37 -4.46 28.70 -47.69
C ALA A 37 -5.00 28.28 -46.31
N GLY A 38 -4.46 27.18 -45.77
CA GLY A 38 -4.74 26.79 -44.37
C GLY A 38 -4.13 27.79 -43.38
N PRO A 39 -4.69 27.90 -42.17
CA PRO A 39 -4.19 28.84 -41.16
C PRO A 39 -2.76 28.50 -40.72
N SER A 40 -1.96 29.54 -40.54
CA SER A 40 -0.62 29.46 -39.98
C SER A 40 -0.64 29.11 -38.48
N TYR A 41 0.51 28.71 -37.94
CA TYR A 41 0.66 28.39 -36.52
C TYR A 41 0.31 29.57 -35.59
N ASP A 42 0.66 30.80 -36.02
CA ASP A 42 0.45 32.06 -35.30
C ASP A 42 -0.90 32.76 -35.63
N ASP A 43 -1.70 32.17 -36.54
CA ASP A 43 -3.00 32.71 -36.89
C ASP A 43 -3.98 32.50 -35.73
N ALA A 44 -4.60 33.60 -35.30
CA ALA A 44 -5.60 33.56 -34.24
C ALA A 44 -7.01 33.67 -34.81
N ILE A 45 -7.92 32.90 -34.21
CA ILE A 45 -9.32 32.84 -34.61
C ILE A 45 -9.95 34.21 -34.36
N PRO A 46 -10.57 34.86 -35.36
CA PRO A 46 -11.26 36.12 -35.16
C PRO A 46 -12.59 35.88 -34.44
N ALA A 47 -12.94 36.78 -33.51
CA ALA A 47 -14.26 36.82 -32.87
C ALA A 47 -15.07 38.01 -33.40
N LEU A 48 -16.40 37.84 -33.47
CA LEU A 48 -17.33 38.93 -33.69
C LEU A 48 -17.67 39.59 -32.35
N GLN A 49 -17.16 40.80 -32.14
CA GLN A 49 -17.56 41.66 -31.02
C GLN A 49 -18.79 42.48 -31.43
N HIS A 50 -19.86 42.40 -30.64
CA HIS A 50 -20.97 43.35 -30.72
C HIS A 50 -20.61 44.61 -29.94
N ASP A 51 -20.84 45.77 -30.55
CA ASP A 51 -20.54 47.09 -30.02
C ASP A 51 -21.82 47.79 -29.54
N GLN A 52 -21.68 48.69 -28.56
CA GLN A 52 -22.77 49.47 -27.94
C GLN A 52 -23.53 50.41 -28.91
N PHE A 53 -23.11 50.47 -30.16
CA PHE A 53 -23.75 51.20 -31.27
C PHE A 53 -24.44 50.26 -32.29
N ASP A 54 -24.79 49.05 -31.85
CA ASP A 54 -25.43 47.96 -32.61
C ASP A 54 -24.67 47.58 -33.90
N LYS A 55 -23.36 47.42 -33.75
CA LYS A 55 -22.43 47.11 -34.85
C LYS A 55 -21.55 45.92 -34.49
N TYR A 56 -21.30 45.05 -35.46
CA TYR A 56 -20.37 43.94 -35.30
C TYR A 56 -18.98 44.32 -35.84
N LYS A 57 -17.94 43.99 -35.07
CA LYS A 57 -16.53 44.20 -35.40
C LYS A 57 -15.79 42.86 -35.32
N LEU A 58 -14.92 42.57 -36.30
CA LEU A 58 -13.99 41.45 -36.21
C LEU A 58 -12.80 41.85 -35.33
N VAL A 59 -12.49 41.04 -34.31
CA VAL A 59 -11.41 41.28 -33.36
C VAL A 59 -10.52 40.04 -33.30
N LYS A 60 -9.18 40.21 -33.39
CA LYS A 60 -8.22 39.12 -33.20
C LYS A 60 -8.28 38.63 -31.75
N THR A 61 -8.54 37.34 -31.53
CA THR A 61 -8.49 36.75 -30.18
C THR A 61 -7.06 36.30 -29.82
N ASN A 62 -6.88 35.83 -28.59
CA ASN A 62 -5.65 35.17 -28.14
C ASN A 62 -5.68 33.63 -28.37
N VAL A 63 -6.64 33.11 -29.13
CA VAL A 63 -6.77 31.66 -29.41
C VAL A 63 -6.23 31.38 -30.81
N SER A 64 -5.12 30.66 -30.91
CA SER A 64 -4.56 30.23 -32.20
C SER A 64 -5.39 29.09 -32.83
N ALA A 65 -5.39 29.03 -34.16
CA ALA A 65 -5.95 27.90 -34.90
C ALA A 65 -5.25 26.58 -34.50
N SER A 66 -3.94 26.64 -34.29
CA SER A 66 -3.09 25.53 -33.80
C SER A 66 -3.51 25.03 -32.41
N ALA A 67 -3.98 25.90 -31.50
CA ALA A 67 -4.50 25.49 -30.20
C ALA A 67 -5.84 24.75 -30.34
N LEU A 68 -6.73 25.23 -31.22
CA LEU A 68 -8.02 24.57 -31.48
C LEU A 68 -7.85 23.21 -32.17
N GLU A 69 -6.88 23.05 -33.07
CA GLU A 69 -6.58 21.77 -33.73
C GLU A 69 -5.96 20.74 -32.76
N ASN A 70 -5.17 21.21 -31.79
CA ASN A 70 -4.55 20.34 -30.79
C ASN A 70 -5.50 19.99 -29.62
N LEU A 71 -6.50 20.80 -29.31
CA LEU A 71 -7.47 20.54 -28.22
C LEU A 71 -8.16 19.17 -28.35
N PRO A 72 -8.70 18.73 -29.52
CA PRO A 72 -9.21 17.36 -29.71
C PRO A 72 -8.19 16.25 -29.46
N LYS A 73 -6.89 16.50 -29.70
CA LYS A 73 -5.81 15.53 -29.45
C LYS A 73 -5.57 15.41 -27.95
N THR A 74 -5.47 16.53 -27.24
CA THR A 74 -5.39 16.57 -25.77
C THR A 74 -6.61 15.93 -25.10
N VAL A 75 -7.83 16.21 -25.57
CA VAL A 75 -9.07 15.62 -25.03
C VAL A 75 -9.09 14.09 -25.19
N LYS A 76 -8.62 13.56 -26.33
CA LYS A 76 -8.45 12.11 -26.52
C LYS A 76 -7.44 11.52 -25.56
N ASN A 77 -6.21 12.06 -25.54
CA ASN A 77 -5.15 11.59 -24.65
C ASN A 77 -5.59 11.58 -23.17
N ASN A 78 -6.26 12.63 -22.71
CA ASN A 78 -6.80 12.71 -21.35
C ASN A 78 -7.91 11.68 -21.09
N THR A 79 -8.72 11.34 -22.10
CA THR A 79 -9.76 10.30 -22.00
C THR A 79 -9.14 8.90 -21.90
N ASP A 80 -8.13 8.63 -22.73
CA ASP A 80 -7.39 7.36 -22.73
C ASP A 80 -6.62 7.19 -21.41
N GLU A 81 -6.03 8.26 -20.88
CA GLU A 81 -5.38 8.25 -19.56
C GLU A 81 -6.39 8.01 -18.43
N LEU A 82 -7.53 8.68 -18.43
CA LEU A 82 -8.60 8.44 -17.43
C LEU A 82 -9.12 7.01 -17.47
N GLU A 83 -9.23 6.37 -18.64
CA GLU A 83 -9.61 4.96 -18.71
C GLU A 83 -8.51 4.04 -18.14
N ASN A 84 -7.24 4.32 -18.42
CA ASN A 84 -6.12 3.58 -17.86
C ASN A 84 -6.00 3.74 -16.34
N GLN A 85 -6.18 4.97 -15.81
CA GLN A 85 -6.25 5.22 -14.37
C GLN A 85 -7.43 4.48 -13.73
N LYS A 86 -8.60 4.47 -14.36
CA LYS A 86 -9.78 3.71 -13.89
C LYS A 86 -9.53 2.19 -13.87
N ARG A 87 -8.85 1.64 -14.89
CA ARG A 87 -8.43 0.23 -14.94
C ARG A 87 -7.46 -0.10 -13.80
N ALA A 88 -6.45 0.76 -13.58
CA ALA A 88 -5.49 0.59 -12.49
C ALA A 88 -6.14 0.64 -11.09
N LEU A 89 -7.05 1.59 -10.86
CA LEU A 89 -7.82 1.67 -9.60
C LEU A 89 -8.70 0.44 -9.37
N SER A 90 -9.33 -0.08 -10.43
CA SER A 90 -10.12 -1.32 -10.37
C SER A 90 -9.28 -2.54 -9.99
N GLU A 91 -8.03 -2.61 -10.45
CA GLU A 91 -7.11 -3.70 -10.13
C GLU A 91 -6.51 -3.56 -8.72
N GLN A 92 -6.17 -2.33 -8.29
CA GLN A 92 -5.78 -2.05 -6.91
C GLN A 92 -6.91 -2.40 -5.92
N ALA A 93 -8.17 -2.12 -6.25
CA ALA A 93 -9.32 -2.49 -5.42
C ALA A 93 -9.45 -4.01 -5.26
N ARG A 94 -9.22 -4.80 -6.32
CA ARG A 94 -9.17 -6.27 -6.26
C ARG A 94 -8.02 -6.77 -5.38
N GLN A 95 -6.82 -6.23 -5.56
CA GLN A 95 -5.65 -6.60 -4.75
C GLN A 95 -5.86 -6.29 -3.26
N ILE A 96 -6.48 -5.15 -2.93
CA ILE A 96 -6.86 -4.82 -1.55
C ILE A 96 -7.91 -5.80 -1.01
N GLU A 97 -8.89 -6.22 -1.81
CA GLU A 97 -9.87 -7.23 -1.37
C GLU A 97 -9.22 -8.60 -1.16
N GLU A 98 -8.33 -9.04 -2.04
CA GLU A 98 -7.61 -10.30 -1.93
C GLU A 98 -6.67 -10.31 -0.70
N LEU A 99 -5.90 -9.23 -0.49
CA LEU A 99 -5.07 -9.05 0.70
C LEU A 99 -5.91 -9.08 1.99
N LYS A 100 -7.10 -8.47 1.98
CA LYS A 100 -8.04 -8.51 3.11
C LYS A 100 -8.57 -9.94 3.36
N ARG A 101 -8.92 -10.68 2.30
CA ARG A 101 -9.38 -12.08 2.39
C ARG A 101 -8.29 -13.02 2.93
N ASN A 102 -7.05 -12.88 2.45
CA ASN A 102 -5.90 -13.64 2.96
C ASN A 102 -5.57 -13.27 4.41
N SER A 103 -5.44 -11.98 4.73
CA SER A 103 -5.10 -11.50 6.09
C SER A 103 -6.13 -11.93 7.15
N GLY A 104 -7.43 -11.87 6.85
CA GLY A 104 -8.49 -12.37 7.73
C GLY A 104 -8.47 -13.89 7.92
N SER A 105 -7.99 -14.63 6.92
CA SER A 105 -7.84 -16.09 7.00
C SER A 105 -6.63 -16.49 7.86
N SER A 106 -5.46 -15.88 7.63
CA SER A 106 -4.22 -16.17 8.36
C SER A 106 -4.29 -15.79 9.85
N SER A 107 -4.89 -14.63 10.17
CA SER A 107 -4.99 -14.16 11.56
C SER A 107 -5.87 -15.06 12.44
N THR A 108 -6.92 -15.66 11.87
CA THR A 108 -7.85 -16.54 12.62
C THR A 108 -7.36 -17.97 12.77
N SER A 109 -6.48 -18.47 11.89
CA SER A 109 -5.78 -19.74 12.09
C SER A 109 -4.68 -19.59 13.14
N SER A 110 -3.78 -18.61 12.97
CA SER A 110 -2.63 -18.44 13.88
C SER A 110 -3.04 -18.11 15.31
N SER A 111 -4.14 -17.38 15.55
CA SER A 111 -4.62 -17.16 16.92
C SER A 111 -5.03 -18.47 17.61
N LYS A 112 -5.73 -19.37 16.91
CA LYS A 112 -6.16 -20.66 17.47
C LYS A 112 -4.97 -21.57 17.74
N GLU A 113 -4.01 -21.61 16.82
CA GLU A 113 -2.77 -22.37 16.95
C GLU A 113 -1.94 -21.87 18.15
N ILE A 114 -1.81 -20.55 18.31
CA ILE A 114 -1.18 -19.91 19.47
C ILE A 114 -1.91 -20.25 20.78
N ASP A 115 -3.24 -20.25 20.79
CA ASP A 115 -4.02 -20.53 22.00
C ASP A 115 -4.00 -22.02 22.40
N GLU A 116 -3.96 -22.95 21.44
CA GLU A 116 -3.74 -24.37 21.74
C GLU A 116 -2.30 -24.63 22.19
N LEU A 117 -1.28 -23.99 21.58
CA LEU A 117 0.10 -24.06 22.07
C LEU A 117 0.25 -23.54 23.51
N LYS A 118 -0.42 -22.42 23.87
CA LYS A 118 -0.48 -21.92 25.26
C LYS A 118 -1.13 -22.94 26.20
N ARG A 119 -2.10 -23.73 25.72
CA ARG A 119 -2.76 -24.79 26.50
C ARG A 119 -1.80 -25.95 26.73
N THR A 120 -1.14 -26.46 25.68
CA THR A 120 -0.14 -27.53 25.79
C THR A 120 0.99 -27.15 26.73
N ILE A 121 1.50 -25.91 26.66
CA ILE A 121 2.55 -25.42 27.58
C ILE A 121 2.07 -25.45 29.04
N LYS A 122 0.83 -25.04 29.33
CA LYS A 122 0.24 -25.08 30.69
C LYS A 122 -0.07 -26.49 31.19
N GLU A 123 -0.16 -27.47 30.30
CA GLU A 123 -0.33 -28.88 30.62
C GLU A 123 1.04 -29.48 30.98
N GLN A 124 2.04 -29.30 30.11
CA GLN A 124 3.44 -29.66 30.36
C GLN A 124 4.01 -29.01 31.63
N GLU A 125 3.64 -27.76 31.94
CA GLU A 125 4.02 -27.08 33.18
C GLU A 125 3.51 -27.81 34.43
N ARG A 126 2.31 -28.41 34.37
CA ARG A 126 1.76 -29.21 35.49
C ARG A 126 2.46 -30.55 35.59
N ASP A 127 2.64 -31.23 34.46
CA ASP A 127 3.32 -32.53 34.40
C ASP A 127 4.75 -32.45 34.97
N LEU A 128 5.49 -31.37 34.63
CA LEU A 128 6.82 -31.10 35.17
C LEU A 128 6.78 -30.79 36.68
N ASN A 129 5.78 -30.07 37.17
CA ASN A 129 5.61 -29.81 38.61
C ASN A 129 5.28 -31.10 39.38
N ASP A 130 4.42 -31.97 38.85
CA ASP A 130 4.04 -33.22 39.51
C ASP A 130 5.16 -34.26 39.44
N LEU A 131 5.90 -34.35 38.33
CA LEU A 131 7.14 -35.13 38.25
C LEU A 131 8.20 -34.60 39.23
N GLY A 132 8.31 -33.28 39.39
CA GLY A 132 9.18 -32.64 40.38
C GLY A 132 8.86 -33.05 41.82
N LYS A 133 7.57 -33.14 42.18
CA LYS A 133 7.12 -33.68 43.49
C LYS A 133 7.53 -35.15 43.64
N GLN A 134 7.26 -35.98 42.63
CA GLN A 134 7.62 -37.41 42.67
C GLN A 134 9.13 -37.63 42.86
N VAL A 135 9.98 -36.82 42.22
CA VAL A 135 11.44 -36.88 42.40
C VAL A 135 11.87 -36.46 43.82
N GLU A 136 11.26 -35.41 44.38
CA GLU A 136 11.55 -34.96 45.75
C GLU A 136 11.06 -35.99 46.80
N ASP A 137 9.90 -36.62 46.58
CA ASP A 137 9.38 -37.68 47.46
C ASP A 137 10.19 -38.98 47.37
N LEU A 138 10.62 -39.39 46.16
CA LEU A 138 11.55 -40.52 45.97
C LEU A 138 12.89 -40.29 46.69
N LYS A 139 13.43 -39.06 46.59
CA LYS A 139 14.65 -38.64 47.26
C LYS A 139 14.51 -38.65 48.79
N ARG A 140 13.36 -38.24 49.33
CA ARG A 140 13.05 -38.31 50.77
C ARG A 140 12.97 -39.77 51.24
N ASN A 141 12.20 -40.62 50.56
CA ASN A 141 12.06 -42.04 50.89
C ASN A 141 13.40 -42.79 50.81
N SER A 142 14.23 -42.47 49.82
CA SER A 142 15.58 -43.04 49.67
C SER A 142 16.55 -42.60 50.77
N GLY A 143 16.38 -41.38 51.32
CA GLY A 143 17.11 -40.94 52.50
C GLY A 143 16.64 -41.65 53.77
N SER A 144 15.33 -41.70 54.01
CA SER A 144 14.73 -42.25 55.22
C SER A 144 15.03 -43.74 55.43
N SER A 145 15.00 -44.56 54.38
CA SER A 145 15.29 -46.00 54.47
C SER A 145 16.69 -46.29 55.02
N SER A 146 17.69 -45.47 54.68
CA SER A 146 19.07 -45.63 55.19
C SER A 146 19.17 -45.50 56.71
N SER A 147 18.35 -44.63 57.32
CA SER A 147 18.34 -44.37 58.77
C SER A 147 17.58 -45.45 59.54
N SER A 148 16.42 -45.87 59.02
CA SER A 148 15.63 -46.97 59.60
C SER A 148 16.42 -48.28 59.58
N ASN A 149 16.95 -48.67 58.42
CA ASN A 149 17.70 -49.92 58.27
C ASN A 149 18.92 -49.98 59.21
N ASN A 150 19.65 -48.87 59.39
CA ASN A 150 20.79 -48.82 60.32
C ASN A 150 20.35 -48.96 61.79
N SER A 151 19.18 -48.42 62.15
CA SER A 151 18.60 -48.52 63.49
C SER A 151 18.11 -49.94 63.80
N GLU A 152 17.50 -50.62 62.81
CA GLU A 152 17.09 -52.02 62.88
C GLU A 152 18.30 -52.95 62.99
N ILE A 153 19.30 -52.80 62.11
CA ILE A 153 20.57 -53.55 62.16
C ILE A 153 21.28 -53.34 63.52
N SER A 154 21.28 -52.13 64.06
CA SER A 154 21.84 -51.80 65.37
C SER A 154 21.03 -52.35 66.55
N SER A 155 19.79 -52.80 66.33
CA SER A 155 18.93 -53.44 67.32
C SER A 155 19.12 -54.96 67.25
N LEU A 156 19.00 -55.55 66.06
CA LEU A 156 19.26 -56.96 65.78
C LEU A 156 20.67 -57.39 66.21
N LYS A 157 21.69 -56.57 65.98
CA LYS A 157 23.07 -56.86 66.40
C LYS A 157 23.24 -56.89 67.94
N ARG A 158 22.40 -56.17 68.69
CA ARG A 158 22.37 -56.24 70.16
C ARG A 158 21.69 -57.53 70.61
N GLU A 159 20.49 -57.79 70.12
CA GLU A 159 19.72 -58.99 70.41
C GLU A 159 20.51 -60.28 70.13
N LEU A 160 21.20 -60.36 68.98
CA LEU A 160 22.07 -61.47 68.63
C LEU A 160 23.28 -61.59 69.59
N SER A 161 23.86 -60.46 70.03
CA SER A 161 24.94 -60.46 71.03
C SER A 161 24.48 -60.82 72.44
N ASP A 162 23.20 -60.66 72.77
CA ASP A 162 22.64 -61.05 74.06
C ASP A 162 22.23 -62.54 74.03
N GLN A 163 21.61 -63.02 72.94
CA GLN A 163 21.36 -64.44 72.69
C GLN A 163 22.64 -65.30 72.72
N ASP A 164 23.75 -64.81 72.16
CA ASP A 164 25.03 -65.53 72.19
C ASP A 164 25.57 -65.71 73.63
N ARG A 165 25.36 -64.70 74.50
CA ARG A 165 25.70 -64.78 75.93
C ARG A 165 24.80 -65.76 76.69
N GLU A 166 23.50 -65.76 76.41
CA GLU A 166 22.55 -66.73 76.98
C GLU A 166 22.91 -68.15 76.53
N MET A 167 23.26 -68.35 75.26
CA MET A 167 23.70 -69.63 74.74
C MET A 167 24.98 -70.13 75.43
N ASP A 168 25.95 -69.24 75.69
CA ASP A 168 27.16 -69.58 76.43
C ASP A 168 26.90 -69.89 77.92
N GLN A 169 25.90 -69.27 78.55
CA GLN A 169 25.45 -69.64 79.89
C GLN A 169 24.78 -71.02 79.87
N LEU A 170 23.91 -71.29 78.89
CA LEU A 170 23.25 -72.59 78.71
C LEU A 170 24.24 -73.73 78.42
N LYS A 171 25.28 -73.49 77.60
CA LYS A 171 26.38 -74.47 77.39
C LYS A 171 27.02 -74.85 78.72
N ARG A 172 27.33 -73.87 79.58
CA ARG A 172 27.97 -74.10 80.89
C ARG A 172 27.07 -74.87 81.86
N THR A 173 25.79 -74.54 81.96
CA THR A 173 24.87 -75.28 82.85
C THR A 173 24.59 -76.70 82.34
N VAL A 174 24.53 -76.91 81.01
CA VAL A 174 24.46 -78.25 80.42
C VAL A 174 25.74 -79.05 80.67
N GLU A 175 26.92 -78.44 80.57
CA GLU A 175 28.18 -79.08 80.96
C GLU A 175 28.22 -79.45 82.44
N GLU A 176 27.79 -78.56 83.34
CA GLU A 176 27.76 -78.81 84.78
C GLU A 176 26.79 -79.96 85.13
N LEU A 177 25.59 -79.97 84.53
CA LEU A 177 24.65 -81.08 84.66
C LEU A 177 25.22 -82.39 84.10
N SER A 178 25.87 -82.35 82.94
CA SER A 178 26.52 -83.52 82.32
C SER A 178 27.64 -84.10 83.19
N ARG A 179 28.41 -83.23 83.88
CA ARG A 179 29.43 -83.63 84.87
C ARG A 179 28.84 -84.17 86.18
N LYS A 180 27.56 -83.91 86.46
CA LYS A 180 26.83 -84.32 87.68
C LYS A 180 25.92 -85.54 87.47
N VAL A 181 25.73 -85.97 86.22
CA VAL A 181 24.95 -87.15 85.80
C VAL A 181 25.87 -88.34 85.44
N LYS A 182 27.19 -88.14 85.51
CA LYS A 182 28.23 -89.19 85.44
C LYS A 182 28.81 -89.51 86.81
#